data_AF-A0A3S3RQV9-F1
#
_entry.id   AF-A0A3S3RQV9-F1
#
_cell.length_a   1.000
_cell.length_b   1.000
_cell.length_c   1.000
_cell.angle_alpha   90.00
_cell.angle_beta   90.00
_cell.angle_gamma   90.00
#
_symmetry.space_group_name_H-M   'P 1'
#
loop_
_entity.id
_entity.type
_entity.pdbx_description
1 polymer ?
#
loop_
_entity_poly.entity_id
_entity_poly.type
_entity_poly.pdbx_seq_one_letter_code
_entity_poly.pdbx_strand_id
1 'polypeptide(L)'
;LYALTRDGLRLVLDGLVVDSYGGEGDANCAGSFHSSKAGLSMRSASHHGYRDISVVERRDTDEPALDTKGECQSHPGKPVKRTYRLRFDGNRYPVPAALKALEP
;
A
#
# COMPACT_ATOMS: atom_id res chain seq x y z
N LEU A 1 6.69 9.08 -7.89
CA LEU A 1 8.16 8.88 -8.07
C LEU A 1 8.59 9.55 -9.36
N TYR A 2 9.66 10.34 -9.31
CA TYR A 2 10.23 10.98 -10.49
C TYR A 2 11.59 10.38 -10.82
N ALA A 3 11.90 10.29 -12.11
CA ALA A 3 13.23 9.99 -12.62
C ALA A 3 13.87 11.27 -13.14
N LEU A 4 15.18 11.42 -12.92
CA LEU A 4 15.96 12.48 -13.55
C LEU A 4 16.31 12.09 -14.98
N THR A 5 16.05 13.00 -15.92
CA THR A 5 16.37 12.86 -17.35
C THR A 5 17.14 14.08 -17.83
N ARG A 6 17.61 14.08 -19.09
CA ARG A 6 18.28 15.25 -19.69
C ARG A 6 17.37 16.47 -19.72
N ASP A 7 16.07 16.26 -19.92
CA ASP A 7 15.07 17.32 -20.07
C ASP A 7 14.39 17.67 -18.73
N GLY A 8 14.89 17.13 -17.60
CA GLY A 8 14.39 17.41 -16.25
C GLY A 8 13.75 16.20 -15.56
N LEU A 9 12.83 16.47 -14.63
CA LEU A 9 12.14 15.45 -13.84
C LEU A 9 10.96 14.87 -14.61
N ARG A 10 10.95 13.54 -14.78
CA ARG A 10 9.85 12.80 -15.40
C ARG A 10 9.11 11.99 -14.36
N LEU A 11 7.79 12.15 -14.26
CA LEU A 11 6.95 11.29 -13.42
C LEU A 11 6.95 9.87 -13.99
N VAL A 12 7.39 8.88 -13.22
CA VAL A 12 7.52 7.48 -13.67
C VAL A 12 6.67 6.51 -12.88
N LEU A 13 6.24 6.85 -11.67
CA LEU A 13 5.28 6.06 -10.89
C LEU A 13 4.33 7.04 -10.21
N ASP A 14 3.04 6.84 -10.42
CA ASP A 14 1.98 7.71 -9.94
C ASP A 14 0.84 6.88 -9.34
N GLY A 15 0.19 7.42 -8.31
CA GLY A 15 -1.00 6.82 -7.70
C GLY A 15 -0.76 5.51 -6.93
N LEU A 16 0.48 5.15 -6.61
CA LEU A 16 0.77 4.01 -5.72
C LEU A 16 0.53 4.39 -4.27
N VAL A 17 -0.42 3.72 -3.62
CA VAL A 17 -0.67 3.86 -2.17
C VAL A 17 0.44 3.15 -1.40
N VAL A 18 1.16 3.92 -0.58
CA VAL A 18 2.26 3.39 0.27
C VAL A 18 1.87 3.24 1.73
N ASP A 19 0.83 3.96 2.16
CA ASP A 19 0.23 3.86 3.48
C ASP A 19 -1.26 4.13 3.35
N SER A 20 -2.09 3.31 3.98
CA SER A 20 -3.55 3.49 3.99
C SER A 20 -4.13 3.06 5.31
N TYR A 21 -5.17 3.76 5.73
CA TYR A 21 -5.95 3.45 6.91
C TYR A 21 -7.43 3.57 6.54
N GLY A 22 -8.23 2.64 7.02
CA GLY A 22 -9.66 2.65 6.78
C GLY A 22 -10.38 1.77 7.79
N GLY A 23 -11.69 1.92 7.86
CA GLY A 23 -12.50 1.17 8.78
C GLY A 23 -13.79 1.89 9.09
N GLU A 24 -14.62 1.19 9.84
CA GLU A 24 -15.86 1.68 10.39
C GLU A 24 -15.95 1.29 11.85
N GLY A 25 -16.61 2.12 12.65
CA GLY A 25 -16.83 1.86 14.06
C GLY A 25 -18.14 2.48 14.51
N ASP A 26 -18.67 1.96 15.61
CA ASP A 26 -19.80 2.54 16.31
C ASP A 26 -19.34 3.56 17.38
N ALA A 27 -20.30 4.11 18.14
CA ALA A 27 -20.02 5.03 19.23
C ALA A 27 -19.55 4.34 20.53
N ASN A 28 -19.52 3.00 20.56
CA ASN A 28 -19.32 2.14 21.73
C ASN A 28 -18.19 1.11 21.51
N CYS A 29 -17.13 1.52 20.78
CA CYS A 29 -15.90 0.76 20.50
C CYS A 29 -15.99 -0.33 19.41
N ALA A 30 -17.14 -0.96 19.17
CA ALA A 30 -17.21 -2.04 18.18
C ALA A 30 -16.92 -1.52 16.77
N GLY A 31 -16.01 -2.18 16.06
CA GLY A 31 -15.65 -1.75 14.70
C GLY A 31 -14.83 -2.75 13.92
N SER A 32 -14.53 -2.38 12.67
CA SER A 32 -13.64 -3.12 11.79
C SER A 32 -12.68 -2.13 11.14
N PHE A 33 -11.39 -2.30 11.42
CA PHE A 33 -10.33 -1.42 10.94
C PHE A 33 -9.32 -2.22 10.13
N HIS A 34 -8.73 -1.54 9.16
CA HIS A 34 -7.64 -2.07 8.37
C HIS A 34 -6.59 -0.99 8.11
N SER A 35 -5.35 -1.43 8.01
CA SER A 35 -4.25 -0.59 7.53
C SER A 35 -3.40 -1.35 6.53
N SER A 36 -2.72 -0.62 5.65
CA SER A 36 -1.74 -1.21 4.74
C SER A 36 -0.50 -0.34 4.63
N LYS A 37 0.66 -0.98 4.55
CA LYS A 37 1.94 -0.33 4.28
C LYS A 37 2.64 -1.04 3.13
N ALA A 38 3.17 -0.28 2.17
CA ALA A 38 3.90 -0.82 1.04
C ALA A 38 5.35 -0.31 1.01
N GLY A 39 6.30 -1.25 1.11
CA GLY A 39 7.72 -0.97 0.92
C GLY A 39 8.14 -1.18 -0.54
N LEU A 40 8.94 -0.27 -1.08
CA LEU A 40 9.47 -0.35 -2.44
C LEU A 40 10.96 -0.68 -2.42
N SER A 41 11.41 -1.59 -3.28
CA SER A 41 12.83 -1.86 -3.49
C SER A 41 13.17 -2.03 -4.97
N MET A 42 14.33 -1.51 -5.36
CA MET A 42 14.83 -1.64 -6.73
C MET A 42 15.41 -3.04 -6.95
N ARG A 43 15.01 -3.69 -8.03
CA ARG A 43 15.52 -5.02 -8.41
C ARG A 43 16.70 -4.87 -9.38
N SER A 44 17.48 -5.93 -9.54
CA SER A 44 18.55 -5.99 -10.54
C SER A 44 18.02 -6.06 -11.98
N ALA A 45 16.88 -6.72 -12.21
CA ALA A 45 16.26 -6.77 -13.53
C ALA A 45 15.86 -5.37 -14.01
N SER A 46 15.92 -5.13 -15.32
CA SER A 46 15.56 -3.85 -15.93
C SER A 46 14.75 -4.05 -17.20
N HIS A 47 13.83 -3.13 -17.47
CA HIS A 47 13.05 -3.05 -18.70
C HIS A 47 13.04 -1.60 -19.18
N HIS A 48 13.19 -1.40 -20.49
CA HIS A 48 13.13 -0.08 -21.12
C HIS A 48 13.98 1.00 -20.43
N GLY A 49 15.19 0.63 -19.99
CA GLY A 49 16.17 1.56 -19.39
C GLY A 49 16.03 1.81 -17.88
N TYR A 50 14.99 1.28 -17.22
CA TYR A 50 14.81 1.42 -15.77
C TYR A 50 14.78 0.06 -15.05
N ARG A 51 15.17 0.05 -13.77
CA ARG A 51 15.15 -1.14 -12.91
C ARG A 51 13.71 -1.48 -12.52
N ASP A 52 13.36 -2.76 -12.50
CA ASP A 52 12.07 -3.19 -11.95
C ASP A 52 11.97 -2.81 -10.47
N ILE A 53 10.75 -2.52 -10.01
CA ILE A 53 10.46 -2.25 -8.59
C ILE A 53 9.74 -3.46 -8.00
N SER A 54 10.23 -3.95 -6.86
CA SER A 54 9.48 -4.86 -6.01
C SER A 54 8.67 -4.03 -5.01
N VAL A 55 7.37 -4.31 -4.91
CA VAL A 55 6.50 -3.73 -3.88
C VAL A 55 6.10 -4.82 -2.93
N VAL A 56 6.35 -4.61 -1.65
CA VAL A 56 5.95 -5.53 -0.58
C VAL A 56 4.93 -4.83 0.28
N GLU A 57 3.69 -5.27 0.17
CA GLU A 57 2.55 -4.77 0.93
C GLU A 57 2.32 -5.66 2.15
N ARG A 58 2.14 -5.04 3.31
CA ARG A 58 1.60 -5.68 4.51
C ARG A 58 0.23 -5.04 4.80
N ARG A 59 -0.79 -5.86 5.02
CA ARG A 59 -2.10 -5.45 5.49
C ARG A 59 -2.35 -6.00 6.88
N ASP A 60 -2.85 -5.14 7.75
CA ASP A 60 -3.23 -5.43 9.11
C ASP A 60 -4.72 -5.14 9.29
N THR A 61 -5.40 -5.92 10.13
CA THR A 61 -6.81 -5.72 10.49
C THR A 61 -6.96 -5.74 12.00
N ASP A 62 -7.95 -5.02 12.51
CA ASP A 62 -8.32 -5.02 13.93
C ASP A 62 -9.84 -4.93 14.06
N GLU A 63 -10.41 -5.76 14.95
CA GLU A 63 -11.84 -5.77 15.25
C GLU A 63 -12.06 -5.45 16.73
N PRO A 64 -11.89 -4.19 17.15
CA PRO A 64 -12.00 -3.83 18.56
C PRO A 64 -13.42 -4.05 19.08
N ALA A 65 -13.52 -4.44 20.35
CA ALA A 65 -14.79 -4.63 21.05
C ALA A 65 -14.61 -4.38 22.55
N LEU A 66 -15.71 -4.14 23.26
CA LEU A 66 -15.70 -4.04 24.72
C LEU A 66 -15.44 -5.41 25.35
N ASP A 67 -14.57 -5.44 26.35
CA ASP A 67 -14.40 -6.60 27.21
C ASP A 67 -15.48 -6.69 28.31
N THR A 68 -15.38 -7.70 29.17
CA THR A 68 -16.34 -7.90 30.27
C THR A 68 -16.31 -6.82 31.34
N LYS A 69 -15.31 -5.94 31.33
CA LYS A 69 -15.17 -4.78 32.23
C LYS A 69 -15.61 -3.48 31.56
N GLY A 70 -16.03 -3.51 30.30
CA GLY A 70 -16.41 -2.34 29.53
C GLY A 70 -15.22 -1.56 28.97
N GLU A 71 -14.02 -2.16 28.91
CA GLU A 71 -12.84 -1.55 28.31
C GLU A 71 -12.74 -1.95 26.83
N CYS A 72 -12.37 -0.99 25.97
CA CYS A 72 -12.18 -1.26 24.56
C CYS A 72 -10.87 -2.03 24.33
N GLN A 73 -10.96 -3.24 23.81
CA GLN A 73 -9.82 -4.11 23.52
C GLN A 73 -9.67 -4.34 22.03
N SER A 74 -8.44 -4.22 21.52
CA SER A 74 -8.10 -4.60 20.15
C SER A 74 -8.08 -6.12 19.99
N HIS A 75 -8.55 -6.58 18.84
CA HIS A 75 -8.51 -7.98 18.43
C HIS A 75 -7.86 -8.06 17.04
N PRO A 76 -6.50 -7.96 16.98
CA PRO A 76 -5.80 -7.89 15.71
C PRO A 76 -5.90 -9.22 14.98
N GLY A 77 -6.25 -9.14 13.70
CA GLY A 77 -6.24 -10.27 12.79
C GLY A 77 -4.82 -10.70 12.41
N LYS A 78 -4.71 -11.83 11.69
CA LYS A 78 -3.43 -12.27 11.15
C LYS A 78 -3.00 -11.35 10.00
N PRO A 79 -1.80 -10.73 10.05
CA PRO A 79 -1.33 -9.87 8.97
C PRO A 79 -1.18 -10.63 7.65
N VAL A 80 -1.56 -9.98 6.54
CA VAL A 80 -1.43 -10.52 5.18
C VAL A 80 -0.31 -9.80 4.46
N LYS A 81 0.54 -10.55 3.76
CA LYS A 81 1.65 -10.01 2.96
C LYS A 81 1.45 -10.32 1.48
N ARG A 82 1.61 -9.31 0.62
CA ARG A 82 1.54 -9.44 -0.84
C ARG A 82 2.78 -8.84 -1.48
N THR A 83 3.24 -9.44 -2.56
CA THR A 83 4.41 -8.95 -3.31
C THR A 83 4.02 -8.70 -4.76
N TYR A 84 4.36 -7.54 -5.28
CA TYR A 84 4.11 -7.13 -6.66
C TYR A 84 5.43 -6.76 -7.33
N ARG A 85 5.49 -6.95 -8.64
CA ARG A 85 6.62 -6.49 -9.45
C ARG A 85 6.12 -5.46 -10.46
N LEU A 86 6.64 -4.25 -10.37
CA LEU A 86 6.39 -3.20 -11.34
C LEU A 86 7.53 -3.23 -12.37
N ARG A 87 7.19 -3.55 -13.61
CA ARG A 87 8.11 -3.43 -14.75
C ARG A 87 7.85 -2.10 -15.42
N PHE A 88 8.91 -1.37 -15.74
CA PHE A 88 8.75 -0.12 -16.49
C PHE A 88 8.28 -0.43 -17.90
N ASP A 89 7.20 0.19 -18.37
CA ASP A 89 6.59 -0.10 -19.68
C ASP A 89 7.17 0.74 -20.83
N GLY A 90 8.18 1.57 -20.54
CA GLY A 90 8.74 2.57 -21.46
C GLY A 90 8.21 3.98 -21.24
N ASN A 91 7.09 4.12 -20.52
CA ASN A 91 6.54 5.39 -20.11
C ASN A 91 6.47 5.56 -18.58
N ARG A 92 5.91 4.57 -17.88
CA ARG A 92 5.68 4.56 -16.43
C ARG A 92 5.70 3.14 -15.86
N TYR A 93 5.68 3.04 -14.54
CA TYR A 93 5.38 1.82 -13.82
C TYR A 93 3.86 1.68 -13.68
N PRO A 94 3.22 0.67 -14.30
CA PRO A 94 1.80 0.43 -14.13
C PRO A 94 1.52 -0.03 -12.70
N VAL A 95 0.67 0.72 -11.99
CA VAL A 95 0.25 0.38 -10.63
C VAL A 95 -0.86 -0.69 -10.67
N PRO A 96 -0.69 -1.83 -9.99
CA PRO A 96 -1.75 -2.83 -9.86
C PRO A 96 -2.99 -2.23 -9.22
N ALA A 97 -4.18 -2.60 -9.69
CA ALA A 97 -5.45 -2.05 -9.18
C ALA A 97 -5.57 -2.11 -7.64
N ALA A 98 -5.07 -3.18 -7.02
CA ALA A 98 -5.08 -3.38 -5.57
C ALA A 98 -4.25 -2.34 -4.76
N LEU A 99 -3.36 -1.60 -5.42
CA LEU A 99 -2.48 -0.59 -4.82
C LEU A 99 -2.71 0.81 -5.39
N LYS A 100 -3.72 0.99 -6.25
CA LYS A 100 -4.07 2.31 -6.76
C LYS A 100 -4.80 3.08 -5.67
N ALA A 101 -4.53 4.39 -5.60
CA ALA A 101 -5.41 5.29 -4.88
C ALA A 101 -6.81 5.21 -5.50
N LEU A 102 -7.85 5.24 -4.68
CA LEU A 102 -9.20 5.52 -5.19
C LEU A 102 -9.14 6.90 -5.84
N GLU A 103 -9.59 7.01 -7.09
CA GLU A 103 -9.70 8.31 -7.74
C GLU A 103 -10.70 9.17 -6.93
N PRO A 104 -10.41 10.47 -6.73
CA PRO A 104 -11.27 11.37 -5.98
C PRO A 104 -12.63 11.61 -6.65
#